data_AF-A0A4V1RM71-F1
#
_entry.id   AF-A0A4V1RM71-F1
#
_cell.length_a   1.000
_cell.length_b   1.000
_cell.length_c   1.000
_cell.angle_alpha   90.00
_cell.angle_beta   90.00
_cell.angle_gamma   90.00
#
_symmetry.space_group_name_H-M   'P 1'
#
loop_
_entity.id
_entity.type
_entity.pdbx_description
1 polymer ?
#
loop_
_entity_poly.entity_id
_entity_poly.type
_entity_poly.pdbx_seq_one_letter_code
_entity_poly.pdbx_strand_id
1 'polypeptide(L)'
;MYLAPGDPASMRAAAAQLRLRAETLGRVASNVDCDVAALTYVGPAADRFREAIATSSSSLHSMSARMVNVADTLTRQAAVVEEQQLLQAARLQADQGMY
;
A
#
# COMPACT_ATOMS: atom_id res chain seq x y z
N MET A 1 -4.34 3.56 -15.64
CA MET A 1 -3.58 2.33 -15.32
C MET A 1 -4.60 1.23 -15.15
N TYR A 2 -4.77 0.38 -16.15
CA TYR A 2 -5.75 -0.71 -16.12
C TYR A 2 -5.06 -1.91 -15.46
N LEU A 3 -5.50 -2.29 -14.26
CA LEU A 3 -5.10 -3.57 -13.66
C LEU A 3 -5.83 -4.66 -14.45
N ALA A 4 -5.14 -5.34 -15.37
CA ALA A 4 -5.70 -6.54 -16.00
C ALA A 4 -5.80 -7.62 -14.92
N PRO A 5 -7.01 -8.05 -14.51
CA PRO A 5 -7.16 -9.17 -13.60
C PRO A 5 -6.61 -10.41 -14.32
N GLY A 6 -5.50 -10.97 -13.82
CA GLY A 6 -4.84 -12.12 -14.45
C GLY A 6 -3.39 -11.91 -14.86
N ASP A 7 -2.80 -10.72 -14.70
CA ASP A 7 -1.36 -10.51 -14.88
C ASP A 7 -0.65 -10.29 -13.51
N PRO A 8 0.01 -11.32 -12.96
CA PRO A 8 0.79 -11.23 -11.72
C PRO A 8 1.87 -10.16 -11.74
N ALA A 9 2.50 -9.90 -12.88
CA ALA A 9 3.57 -8.90 -12.98
C ALA A 9 3.01 -7.49 -12.78
N SER A 10 1.91 -7.16 -13.48
CA SER A 10 1.20 -5.89 -13.28
C SER A 10 0.68 -5.72 -11.85
N MET A 11 0.19 -6.78 -11.22
CA MET A 11 -0.27 -6.75 -9.82
C MET A 11 0.88 -6.42 -8.84
N ARG A 12 2.06 -7.04 -9.03
CA ARG A 12 3.25 -6.71 -8.22
C ARG A 12 3.76 -5.30 -8.49
N ALA A 13 3.73 -4.84 -9.74
CA ALA A 13 4.11 -3.47 -10.07
C ALA A 13 3.20 -2.44 -9.38
N ALA A 14 1.87 -2.67 -9.40
CA ALA A 14 0.92 -1.83 -8.69
C ALA A 14 1.12 -1.87 -7.17
N ALA A 15 1.39 -3.05 -6.60
CA ALA A 15 1.71 -3.20 -5.18
C ALA A 15 2.97 -2.40 -4.79
N ALA A 16 4.03 -2.47 -5.60
CA ALA A 16 5.26 -1.71 -5.38
C ALA A 16 5.02 -0.21 -5.42
N GLN A 17 4.24 0.28 -6.39
CA GLN A 17 3.86 1.69 -6.48
C GLN A 17 3.04 2.14 -5.26
N LEU A 18 2.10 1.31 -4.80
CA LEU A 18 1.32 1.60 -3.59
C LEU A 18 2.20 1.69 -2.35
N ARG A 19 3.18 0.78 -2.19
CA ARG A 19 4.14 0.82 -1.07
C ARG A 19 4.98 2.10 -1.10
N LEU A 20 5.50 2.49 -2.27
CA LEU A 20 6.28 3.71 -2.41
C LEU A 20 5.48 4.96 -2.02
N ARG A 21 4.21 5.04 -2.46
CA ARG A 21 3.32 6.14 -2.09
C ARG A 21 2.95 6.12 -0.60
N ALA A 22 2.72 4.94 -0.03
CA ALA A 22 2.44 4.78 1.40
C ALA A 22 3.64 5.25 2.25
N GLU A 23 4.85 4.88 1.84
CA GLU A 23 6.09 5.31 2.52
C GLU A 23 6.25 6.83 2.43
N THR A 24 6.00 7.42 1.26
CA THR A 24 6.05 8.87 1.07
C THR A 24 5.07 9.58 2.01
N LEU A 25 3.82 9.12 2.08
CA LEU A 25 2.80 9.67 2.98
C LEU A 25 3.17 9.49 4.45
N GLY A 26 3.71 8.32 4.82
CA GLY A 26 4.17 8.06 6.19
C GLY A 26 5.28 9.00 6.61
N ARG A 27 6.27 9.25 5.74
CA ARG A 27 7.34 10.23 6.02
C ARG A 27 6.79 11.65 6.18
N VAL A 28 5.85 12.06 5.32
CA VAL A 28 5.21 13.39 5.44
C VAL A 28 4.47 13.52 6.78
N ALA A 29 3.71 12.50 7.17
CA ALA A 29 3.00 12.48 8.46
C ALA A 29 3.98 12.57 9.65
N SER A 30 5.06 11.78 9.63
CA SER A 30 6.09 11.84 10.67
C SER A 30 6.81 13.19 10.73
N ASN A 31 7.08 13.82 9.59
CA ASN A 31 7.69 15.16 9.56
C ASN A 31 6.75 16.20 10.18
N VAL A 32 5.45 16.14 9.85
CA VAL A 32 4.45 17.01 10.45
C VAL A 32 4.37 16.81 11.96
N ASP A 33 4.39 15.57 12.44
CA ASP A 33 4.40 15.26 13.88
C ASP A 33 5.65 15.83 14.58
N CYS A 34 6.83 15.68 13.97
CA CYS A 34 8.09 16.24 14.48
C CYS A 34 8.07 17.78 14.53
N ASP A 35 7.62 18.43 13.45
CA ASP A 35 7.58 19.89 13.35
C ASP A 35 6.61 20.48 14.39
N VAL A 36 5.47 19.83 14.62
CA VAL A 36 4.51 20.23 15.66
C VAL A 36 5.06 19.98 17.06
N ALA A 37 5.77 18.89 17.30
CA ALA A 37 6.41 18.64 18.58
C ALA A 37 7.46 19.73 18.91
N ALA A 38 8.17 20.23 17.90
CA ALA A 38 9.18 21.27 18.04
C ALA A 38 8.63 22.70 18.24
N LEU A 39 7.32 22.93 18.05
CA LEU A 39 6.71 24.26 18.21
C LEU A 39 6.82 24.73 19.67
N THR A 40 7.45 25.89 19.89
CA THR A 40 7.55 26.55 21.20
C THR A 40 6.33 27.42 21.55
N TYR A 41 5.30 27.42 20.70
CA TYR A 41 4.07 28.16 20.91
C TYR A 41 3.19 27.50 21.98
N VAL A 42 2.75 28.28 22.97
CA VAL A 42 2.03 27.84 24.17
C VAL A 42 0.76 28.65 24.37
N GLY A 43 -0.31 27.99 24.82
CA GLY A 43 -1.60 28.57 25.17
C GLY A 43 -2.77 27.87 24.47
N PRO A 44 -4.03 28.23 24.78
CA PRO A 44 -5.20 27.50 24.29
C PRO A 44 -5.31 27.41 22.77
N ALA A 45 -4.81 28.42 22.05
CA ALA A 45 -4.75 28.40 20.59
C ALA A 45 -3.69 27.39 20.07
N ALA A 46 -2.57 27.26 20.77
CA ALA A 46 -1.54 26.27 20.46
C ALA A 46 -2.08 24.84 20.66
N ASP A 47 -2.84 24.61 21.72
CA ASP A 47 -3.42 23.30 22.02
C ASP A 47 -4.41 22.87 20.92
N ARG A 48 -5.31 23.78 20.52
CA ARG A 48 -6.24 23.54 19.40
C ARG A 48 -5.52 23.26 18.08
N PHE A 49 -4.42 23.96 17.83
CA PHE A 49 -3.60 23.75 16.64
C PHE A 49 -2.93 22.37 16.65
N ARG A 50 -2.35 21.97 17.79
CA ARG A 50 -1.75 20.64 17.96
C ARG A 50 -2.80 19.53 17.80
N GLU A 51 -3.99 19.70 18.36
CA GLU A 51 -5.09 18.74 18.23
C GLU A 51 -5.56 18.57 16.77
N ALA A 52 -5.72 19.68 16.05
CA ALA A 52 -6.10 19.66 14.64
C ALA A 52 -5.03 18.97 13.76
N ILE A 53 -3.75 19.21 14.05
CA ILE A 53 -2.66 18.53 13.34
C ILE A 53 -2.60 17.06 13.71
N ALA A 54 -2.72 16.70 14.99
CA ALA A 54 -2.72 15.29 15.42
C ALA A 54 -3.84 14.48 14.73
N THR A 55 -5.01 15.10 14.54
CA THR A 55 -6.12 14.48 13.78
C THR A 55 -5.74 14.27 12.31
N SER A 56 -5.09 15.27 11.71
CA SER A 56 -4.66 15.22 10.31
C SER A 56 -3.53 14.20 10.09
N SER A 57 -2.51 14.17 10.96
CA SER A 57 -1.40 13.22 10.87
C SER A 57 -1.88 11.79 11.13
N SER A 58 -2.77 11.57 12.11
CA SER A 58 -3.44 10.28 12.32
C SER A 58 -4.19 9.79 11.08
N SER A 59 -4.86 10.69 10.35
CA SER A 59 -5.54 10.36 9.09
C SER A 59 -4.56 9.97 7.99
N LEU A 60 -3.41 10.65 7.89
CA LEU A 60 -2.34 10.32 6.94
C LEU A 60 -1.71 8.95 7.26
N HIS A 61 -1.40 8.68 8.54
CA HIS A 61 -0.90 7.38 9.00
C HIS A 61 -1.90 6.26 8.68
N SER A 62 -3.18 6.49 8.95
CA SER A 62 -4.25 5.53 8.63
C SER A 62 -4.35 5.25 7.12
N MET A 63 -4.21 6.28 6.28
CA MET A 63 -4.21 6.13 4.83
C MET A 63 -2.98 5.38 4.33
N SER A 64 -1.80 5.69 4.86
CA SER A 64 -0.56 4.95 4.56
C SER A 64 -0.70 3.45 4.91
N ALA A 65 -1.21 3.13 6.10
CA ALA A 65 -1.45 1.76 6.52
C ALA A 65 -2.43 1.02 5.58
N ARG A 66 -3.51 1.67 5.16
CA ARG A 66 -4.46 1.10 4.18
C ARG A 66 -3.79 0.81 2.85
N MET A 67 -2.93 1.69 2.37
CA MET A 67 -2.20 1.50 1.11
C MET A 67 -1.24 0.30 1.18
N VAL A 68 -0.55 0.13 2.32
CA VAL A 68 0.28 -1.07 2.57
C VAL A 68 -0.58 -2.33 2.56
N ASN A 69 -1.73 -2.33 3.25
CA ASN A 69 -2.64 -3.48 3.28
C ASN A 69 -3.15 -3.87 1.89
N VAL A 70 -3.47 -2.89 1.04
CA VAL A 70 -3.87 -3.13 -0.35
C VAL A 70 -2.70 -3.69 -1.15
N ALA A 71 -1.48 -3.15 -0.99
CA ALA A 71 -0.29 -3.67 -1.65
C ALA A 71 0.03 -5.12 -1.25
N ASP A 72 -0.11 -5.46 0.03
CA ASP A 72 0.07 -6.82 0.52
C ASP A 72 -0.97 -7.77 -0.05
N THR A 73 -2.22 -7.31 -0.13
CA THR A 73 -3.31 -8.08 -0.75
C THR A 73 -3.03 -8.32 -2.23
N LEU A 74 -2.61 -7.30 -2.99
CA LEU A 74 -2.23 -7.46 -4.39
C LEU A 74 -1.04 -8.42 -4.56
N THR A 75 -0.05 -8.35 -3.67
CA THR A 75 1.12 -9.24 -3.70
C THR A 75 0.69 -10.70 -3.47
N ARG A 76 -0.20 -10.95 -2.49
CA ARG A 76 -0.75 -12.29 -2.23
C ARG A 76 -1.58 -12.81 -3.41
N GLN A 77 -2.45 -11.98 -3.96
CA GLN A 77 -3.29 -12.38 -5.08
C GLN A 77 -2.46 -12.64 -6.35
N ALA A 78 -1.37 -11.91 -6.58
CA ALA A 78 -0.45 -12.19 -7.68
C ALA A 78 0.15 -13.60 -7.57
N ALA A 79 0.54 -14.01 -6.36
CA ALA A 79 1.06 -15.37 -6.13
C ALA A 79 0.01 -16.45 -6.39
N VAL A 80 -1.24 -16.24 -5.97
CA VAL A 80 -2.35 -17.16 -6.24
C VAL A 80 -2.60 -17.31 -7.75
N VAL A 81 -2.56 -16.19 -8.49
CA VAL A 81 -2.75 -16.22 -9.95
C VAL A 81 -1.61 -16.97 -10.65
N GLU A 82 -0.35 -16.77 -10.25
CA GLU A 82 0.77 -17.54 -10.80
C GLU A 82 0.64 -19.04 -10.56
N GLU A 83 0.27 -19.42 -9.34
CA GLU A 83 0.06 -20.83 -9.00
C GLU A 83 -1.04 -21.45 -9.88
N GLN A 84 -2.16 -20.75 -10.06
CA GLN A 84 -3.24 -21.19 -10.95
C GLN A 84 -2.78 -21.32 -12.40
N GLN A 85 -1.98 -20.38 -12.90
CA GLN A 85 -1.44 -20.41 -14.26
C GLN A 85 -0.48 -21.59 -14.46
N LEU A 86 0.39 -21.88 -13.50
CA LEU A 86 1.30 -23.03 -13.55
C LEU A 86 0.54 -24.36 -13.56
N LEU A 87 -0.49 -24.50 -12.72
CA LEU A 87 -1.35 -25.69 -12.70
C LEU A 87 -2.11 -25.88 -14.01
N GLN A 88 -2.60 -24.80 -14.63
CA GLN A 88 -3.25 -24.86 -15.94
C GLN A 88 -2.26 -25.26 -17.04
N ALA A 89 -1.06 -24.68 -17.06
CA ALA A 89 -0.03 -25.02 -18.03
C ALA A 89 0.38 -26.50 -17.94
N ALA A 90 0.53 -27.03 -16.72
CA ALA A 90 0.84 -28.44 -16.50
C ALA A 90 -0.26 -29.39 -17.00
N ARG A 91 -1.55 -29.02 -16.82
CA ARG A 91 -2.69 -29.79 -17.35
C ARG A 91 -2.69 -29.82 -18.88
N LEU A 92 -2.47 -28.68 -19.51
CA LEU A 92 -2.42 -28.58 -20.98
C LEU A 92 -1.27 -29.39 -21.58
N GLN A 93 -0.11 -29.41 -20.91
CA GLN A 93 1.03 -30.24 -21.32
C GLN A 93 0.73 -31.75 -21.17
N ALA A 94 0.04 -32.15 -20.10
CA ALA A 94 -0.37 -33.54 -19.89
C ALA A 94 -1.36 -34.02 -20.98
N ASP A 95 -2.30 -33.17 -21.37
CA ASP A 95 -3.26 -33.48 -22.46
C ASP A 95 -2.59 -33.54 -23.84
N GLN A 96 -1.56 -32.72 -24.08
CA GLN A 96 -0.83 -32.71 -25.35
C GLN A 96 0.18 -33.86 -25.50
N GLY A 97 0.67 -34.44 -24.40
CA GLY A 97 1.55 -35.61 -24.41
C GLY A 97 0.84 -36.96 -24.53
N MET A 98 -0.50 -36.96 -24.59
CA MET A 98 -1.34 -38.16 -24.69
C MET A 98 -1.85 -38.44 -26.13
N TYR A 99 -1.40 -37.66 -27.12
CA TYR A 99 -1.60 -37.86 -28.56
C TYR A 99 -0.25 -38.02 -29.27
#